data_AF-A0AAU1GP65-F1
#
_entry.id   AF-A0AAU1GP65-F1
#
_cell.length_a   1.000
_cell.length_b   1.000
_cell.length_c   1.000
_cell.angle_alpha   90.00
_cell.angle_beta   90.00
_cell.angle_gamma   90.00
#
_symmetry.space_group_name_H-M   'P 1'
#
loop_
_entity.id
_entity.type
_entity.pdbx_description
1 polymer ?
#
loop_
_entity_poly.entity_id
_entity_poly.type
_entity_poly.pdbx_seq_one_letter_code
_entity_poly.pdbx_strand_id
1 'polypeptide(L)'
;MTHAMVKGSNVPLDAMAVRAVLRWTPGTGVPDVDASALLLGVGGRVRSDEDFVFYNQPRHPSGLVRRLPKRSLPEGLTDTIEADLNALDPSVDQVVIAASSDGAAFEHVRDLRILLYDAAASGGEPLAVFDVRPETGEETAIICGELYRRGDGWKFRAVGQGYPTGLIGLATAFGISVDESEAVAGPDPTPPAPAFPPAPGPDAQATVQHQQPSYGYPQPAVTPAAPVPGPAYGYPQPASVQPAYGYPQPAAAAAHAPDPNFVLPPQGPQFIRP
;
A
#
# COMPACT_ATOMS: atom_id res chain seq x y z
N MET A 1 27.63 8.39 10.14
CA MET A 1 26.70 8.62 11.28
C MET A 1 25.30 8.51 10.70
N THR A 2 24.36 7.83 11.38
CA THR A 2 23.00 7.63 10.86
C THR A 2 22.14 8.86 11.07
N HIS A 3 21.46 9.32 10.03
CA HIS A 3 20.50 10.41 10.12
C HIS A 3 19.10 9.87 10.45
N ALA A 4 18.60 10.14 11.66
CA ALA A 4 17.19 9.98 11.97
C ALA A 4 16.40 11.12 11.31
N MET A 5 15.43 10.79 10.47
CA MET A 5 14.73 11.74 9.63
C MET A 5 13.30 11.98 10.10
N VAL A 6 12.81 13.18 9.86
CA VAL A 6 11.39 13.54 9.96
C VAL A 6 10.83 13.82 8.58
N LYS A 7 9.50 13.73 8.42
CA LYS A 7 8.83 14.06 7.16
C LYS A 7 9.27 15.43 6.64
N GLY A 8 9.66 15.49 5.36
CA GLY A 8 10.17 16.68 4.67
C GLY A 8 11.67 16.95 4.85
N SER A 9 12.35 16.32 5.81
CA SER A 9 13.79 16.49 5.99
C SER A 9 14.58 15.84 4.85
N ASN A 10 15.79 16.33 4.61
CA ASN A 10 16.68 15.80 3.58
C ASN A 10 18.14 15.80 4.04
N VAL A 11 18.92 14.86 3.50
CA VAL A 11 20.34 14.65 3.80
C VAL A 11 21.12 14.50 2.49
N PRO A 12 22.31 15.11 2.35
CA PRO A 12 23.19 14.83 1.21
C PRO A 12 23.67 13.37 1.24
N LEU A 13 23.93 12.81 0.06
CA LEU A 13 24.48 11.47 -0.08
C LEU A 13 25.86 11.54 -0.71
N ASP A 14 26.84 11.01 0.00
CA ASP A 14 28.18 10.77 -0.54
C ASP A 14 28.26 9.41 -1.25
N ALA A 15 27.28 8.53 -1.00
CA ALA A 15 27.19 7.21 -1.61
C ALA A 15 26.75 7.30 -3.07
N MET A 16 27.50 6.61 -3.94
CA MET A 16 27.26 6.57 -5.39
C MET A 16 26.26 5.47 -5.79
N ALA A 17 26.08 4.48 -4.93
CA ALA A 17 25.05 3.46 -5.06
C ALA A 17 24.36 3.29 -3.70
N VAL A 18 23.04 3.14 -3.70
CA VAL A 18 22.25 3.06 -2.48
C VAL A 18 21.37 1.83 -2.46
N ARG A 19 21.08 1.36 -1.25
CA ARG A 19 20.11 0.31 -0.98
C ARG A 19 19.04 0.85 -0.02
N ALA A 20 17.85 1.10 -0.53
CA ALA A 20 16.69 1.50 0.24
C ALA A 20 15.92 0.25 0.69
N VAL A 21 15.90 -0.01 2.00
CA VAL A 21 15.23 -1.15 2.61
C VAL A 21 13.95 -0.67 3.29
N LEU A 22 12.81 -1.12 2.80
CA LEU A 22 11.56 -1.04 3.54
C LEU A 22 11.51 -2.16 4.56
N ARG A 23 11.13 -1.85 5.80
CA ARG A 23 10.98 -2.83 6.88
C ARG A 23 9.68 -2.60 7.62
N TRP A 24 8.97 -3.68 7.94
CA TRP A 24 7.74 -3.64 8.75
C TRP A 24 7.63 -4.90 9.62
N THR A 25 6.83 -4.81 10.67
CA THR A 25 6.60 -5.91 11.61
C THR A 25 5.47 -6.81 11.11
N PRO A 26 5.71 -8.11 10.85
CA PRO A 26 4.65 -9.04 10.46
C PRO A 26 3.71 -9.36 11.63
N GLY A 27 2.49 -9.80 11.32
CA GLY A 27 1.55 -10.26 12.32
C GLY A 27 0.17 -10.58 11.75
N THR A 28 -0.70 -11.15 12.58
CA THR A 28 -2.09 -11.41 12.19
C THR A 28 -2.77 -10.11 11.80
N GLY A 29 -3.34 -10.06 10.59
CA GLY A 29 -4.02 -8.89 10.04
C GLY A 29 -3.10 -7.77 9.53
N VAL A 30 -1.78 -7.98 9.52
CA VAL A 30 -0.84 -7.05 8.88
C VAL A 30 -0.72 -7.42 7.39
N PRO A 31 -1.00 -6.50 6.45
CA PRO A 31 -0.88 -6.80 5.02
C PRO A 31 0.59 -6.95 4.62
N ASP A 32 0.80 -7.61 3.47
CA ASP A 32 2.11 -7.62 2.83
C ASP A 32 2.40 -6.24 2.21
N VAL A 33 3.68 -5.85 2.20
CA VAL A 33 4.13 -4.56 1.67
C VAL A 33 5.12 -4.80 0.54
N ASP A 34 4.88 -4.16 -0.60
CA ASP A 34 5.76 -4.21 -1.77
C ASP A 34 6.46 -2.86 -1.97
N ALA A 35 7.79 -2.92 -2.11
CA ALA A 35 8.59 -1.79 -2.53
C ALA A 35 8.49 -1.60 -4.04
N SER A 36 8.42 -0.35 -4.48
CA SER A 36 8.54 0.03 -5.88
C SER A 36 9.38 1.29 -6.02
N ALA A 37 9.88 1.52 -7.23
CA ALA A 37 10.65 2.71 -7.57
C ALA A 37 10.22 3.32 -8.90
N LEU A 38 10.13 4.64 -8.96
CA LEU A 38 9.87 5.38 -10.19
C LEU A 38 11.07 6.26 -10.51
N LEU A 39 11.62 6.12 -11.72
CA LEU A 39 12.67 6.98 -12.23
C LEU A 39 12.02 8.16 -12.94
N LEU A 40 12.25 9.36 -12.44
CA LEU A 40 11.60 10.58 -12.92
C LEU A 40 12.64 11.48 -13.58
N GLY A 41 12.27 11.98 -14.75
CA GLY A 41 13.02 13.00 -15.44
C GLY A 41 12.49 14.40 -15.20
N VAL A 42 12.79 15.29 -16.15
CA VAL A 42 12.40 16.70 -16.10
C VAL A 42 10.89 16.84 -15.93
N GLY A 43 10.48 17.66 -14.96
CA GLY A 43 9.07 17.90 -14.65
C GLY A 43 8.44 16.88 -13.71
N GLY A 44 9.23 15.96 -13.13
CA GLY A 44 8.75 15.01 -12.12
C GLY A 44 7.84 13.94 -12.70
N ARG A 45 8.12 13.49 -13.93
CA ARG A 45 7.37 12.44 -14.62
C ARG A 45 8.33 11.37 -15.14
N VAL A 46 7.79 10.16 -15.29
CA VAL A 46 8.46 9.05 -15.98
C VAL A 46 8.62 9.38 -17.47
N ARG A 47 9.66 8.82 -18.10
CA ARG A 47 9.92 9.02 -19.54
C ARG A 47 9.20 7.96 -20.38
N SER A 48 9.01 6.78 -19.81
CA SER A 48 8.23 5.66 -20.34
C SER A 48 7.74 4.78 -19.18
N ASP A 49 6.87 3.81 -19.46
CA ASP A 49 6.42 2.86 -18.43
C ASP A 49 7.55 1.96 -17.90
N GLU A 50 8.66 1.85 -18.65
CA GLU A 50 9.86 1.12 -18.24
C GLU A 50 10.59 1.76 -17.04
N ASP A 51 10.37 3.06 -16.80
CA ASP A 51 10.92 3.78 -15.65
C ASP A 51 10.23 3.40 -14.31
N PHE A 52 9.26 2.48 -14.35
CA PHE A 52 8.63 1.93 -13.16
C PHE A 52 9.16 0.53 -12.80
N VAL A 53 9.80 0.42 -11.64
CA VAL A 53 10.32 -0.83 -11.08
C VAL A 53 9.39 -1.30 -9.96
N PHE A 54 8.81 -2.47 -10.11
CA PHE A 54 7.84 -3.05 -9.15
C PHE A 54 7.88 -4.58 -9.21
N TYR A 55 6.95 -5.28 -8.56
CA TYR A 55 7.00 -6.74 -8.45
C TYR A 55 6.96 -7.49 -9.80
N ASN A 56 6.21 -7.00 -10.79
CA ASN A 56 6.12 -7.62 -12.12
C ASN A 56 7.29 -7.21 -13.05
N GLN A 57 7.92 -6.07 -12.76
CA GLN A 57 9.11 -5.58 -13.43
C GLN A 57 10.19 -5.24 -12.40
N PRO A 58 10.88 -6.25 -11.82
CA PRO A 58 11.77 -6.04 -10.69
C PRO A 58 13.10 -5.38 -11.07
N ARG A 59 13.32 -5.06 -12.36
CA ARG A 59 14.55 -4.46 -12.86
C ARG A 59 14.24 -3.45 -13.95
N HIS A 60 14.82 -2.26 -13.84
CA HIS A 60 14.82 -1.28 -14.91
C HIS A 60 15.69 -1.77 -16.09
N PRO A 61 15.37 -1.48 -17.37
CA PRO A 61 16.15 -1.95 -18.52
C PRO A 61 17.64 -1.57 -18.50
N SER A 62 18.01 -0.44 -17.88
CA SER A 62 19.42 -0.06 -17.71
C SER A 62 20.19 -0.97 -16.74
N GLY A 63 19.49 -1.77 -15.93
CA GLY A 63 20.07 -2.59 -14.87
C GLY A 63 20.53 -1.82 -13.62
N LEU A 64 20.43 -0.49 -13.63
CA LEU A 64 20.93 0.38 -12.56
C LEU A 64 19.99 0.52 -11.37
N VAL A 65 18.69 0.27 -11.58
CA VAL A 65 17.68 0.24 -10.51
C VAL A 65 16.98 -1.10 -10.52
N ARG A 66 16.88 -1.73 -9.36
CA ARG A 66 16.24 -3.04 -9.21
C ARG A 66 15.65 -3.24 -7.83
N ARG A 67 14.58 -4.02 -7.80
CA ARG A 67 14.03 -4.60 -6.58
C ARG A 67 14.71 -5.94 -6.29
N LEU A 68 15.09 -6.15 -5.04
CA LEU A 68 15.57 -7.42 -4.53
C LEU A 68 14.42 -8.25 -3.93
N PRO A 69 14.57 -9.57 -3.79
CA PRO A 69 13.55 -10.39 -3.15
C PRO A 69 13.29 -9.96 -1.70
N LYS A 70 12.03 -10.07 -1.27
CA LYS A 70 11.65 -9.89 0.13
C LYS A 70 12.41 -10.87 1.02
N ARG A 71 12.75 -10.42 2.23
CA ARG A 71 13.41 -11.28 3.24
C ARG A 71 12.70 -11.16 4.58
N SER A 72 12.57 -12.29 5.26
CA SER A 72 12.17 -12.35 6.66
C SER A 72 13.41 -12.32 7.54
N LEU A 73 13.56 -11.28 8.34
CA LEU A 73 14.65 -11.08 9.28
C LEU A 73 14.10 -11.07 10.72
N PRO A 74 14.94 -11.29 11.75
CA PRO A 74 14.52 -11.19 13.14
C PRO A 74 13.85 -9.85 13.49
N GLU A 75 14.23 -8.77 12.83
CA GLU A 75 13.72 -7.42 13.05
C GLU A 75 12.44 -7.08 12.27
N GLY A 76 11.97 -7.98 11.40
CA GLY A 76 10.77 -7.79 10.58
C GLY A 76 10.88 -8.33 9.16
N LEU A 77 9.81 -8.14 8.38
CA LEU A 77 9.83 -8.38 6.94
C LEU A 77 10.48 -7.19 6.24
N THR A 78 11.18 -7.48 5.14
CA THR A 78 11.88 -6.46 4.35
C THR A 78 11.64 -6.63 2.87
N ASP A 79 11.60 -5.49 2.17
CA ASP A 79 11.65 -5.38 0.72
C ASP A 79 12.68 -4.30 0.36
N THR A 80 13.34 -4.39 -0.78
CA THR A 80 14.56 -3.62 -1.03
C THR A 80 14.66 -3.14 -2.47
N ILE A 81 14.99 -1.86 -2.63
CA ILE A 81 15.40 -1.26 -3.90
C ILE A 81 16.90 -0.96 -3.84
N GLU A 82 17.64 -1.37 -4.86
CA GLU A 82 19.01 -0.91 -5.12
C GLU A 82 19.01 0.05 -6.30
N ALA A 83 19.81 1.12 -6.20
CA ALA A 83 20.00 2.10 -7.26
C ALA A 83 21.48 2.54 -7.35
N ASP A 84 22.09 2.43 -8.52
CA ASP A 84 23.39 3.04 -8.84
C ASP A 84 23.14 4.46 -9.37
N LEU A 85 23.30 5.45 -8.50
CA LEU A 85 22.96 6.85 -8.76
C LEU A 85 24.00 7.56 -9.61
N ASN A 86 25.24 7.07 -9.62
CA ASN A 86 26.33 7.64 -10.38
C ASN A 86 26.22 7.31 -11.87
N ALA A 87 25.75 6.10 -12.20
CA ALA A 87 25.60 5.66 -13.58
C ALA A 87 24.23 6.02 -14.20
N LEU A 88 23.27 6.54 -13.42
CA LEU A 88 21.96 6.94 -13.94
C LEU A 88 22.10 7.98 -15.05
N ASP A 89 21.29 7.80 -16.10
CA ASP A 89 21.21 8.73 -17.22
C ASP A 89 20.98 10.17 -16.71
N PRO A 90 21.64 11.19 -17.28
CA PRO A 90 21.49 12.58 -16.85
C PRO A 90 20.06 13.12 -16.96
N SER A 91 19.18 12.49 -17.77
CA SER A 91 17.76 12.84 -17.84
C SER A 91 16.94 12.34 -16.65
N VAL A 92 17.49 11.49 -15.76
CA VAL A 92 16.86 11.08 -14.51
C VAL A 92 17.36 11.97 -13.37
N ASP A 93 16.47 12.82 -12.88
CA ASP A 93 16.75 13.80 -11.84
C ASP A 93 16.29 13.32 -10.46
N GLN A 94 15.40 12.32 -10.43
CA GLN A 94 14.79 11.83 -9.20
C GLN A 94 14.45 10.34 -9.30
N VAL A 95 14.61 9.62 -8.19
CA VAL A 95 14.12 8.25 -8.00
C VAL A 95 13.21 8.23 -6.78
N VAL A 96 11.92 8.02 -7.00
CA VAL A 96 10.91 7.92 -5.94
C VAL A 96 10.86 6.49 -5.45
N ILE A 97 10.91 6.28 -4.13
CA ILE A 97 10.77 4.97 -3.48
C ILE A 97 9.41 4.93 -2.79
N ALA A 98 8.56 4.02 -3.23
CA ALA A 98 7.20 3.86 -2.72
C ALA A 98 6.99 2.47 -2.10
N ALA A 99 6.03 2.42 -1.18
CA ALA A 99 5.48 1.20 -0.60
C ALA A 99 4.02 1.09 -1.04
N SER A 100 3.57 -0.11 -1.39
CA SER A 100 2.15 -0.43 -1.55
C SER A 100 1.78 -1.62 -0.69
N SER A 101 0.58 -1.61 -0.12
CA SER A 101 0.05 -2.72 0.65
C SER A 101 -0.91 -3.56 -0.18
N ASP A 102 -0.84 -4.89 -0.04
CA ASP A 102 -1.78 -5.80 -0.70
C ASP A 102 -3.01 -6.03 0.20
N GLY A 103 -4.20 -5.72 -0.34
CA GLY A 103 -5.49 -6.09 0.25
C GLY A 103 -5.93 -5.34 1.53
N ALA A 104 -5.14 -4.41 2.08
CA ALA A 104 -5.55 -3.58 3.22
C ALA A 104 -4.80 -2.23 3.29
N ALA A 105 -5.33 -1.27 4.05
CA ALA A 105 -4.72 0.05 4.21
C ALA A 105 -3.51 0.05 5.16
N PHE A 106 -2.64 1.05 5.00
CA PHE A 106 -1.39 1.21 5.74
C PHE A 106 -1.58 1.45 7.24
N GLU A 107 -2.78 1.78 7.73
CA GLU A 107 -3.08 1.82 9.17
C GLU A 107 -2.84 0.45 9.85
N HIS A 108 -2.96 -0.65 9.09
CA HIS A 108 -2.74 -2.01 9.58
C HIS A 108 -1.26 -2.43 9.52
N VAL A 109 -0.41 -1.67 8.81
CA VAL A 109 1.02 -1.94 8.70
C VAL A 109 1.75 -1.40 9.94
N ARG A 110 2.47 -2.29 10.63
CA ARG A 110 3.15 -1.95 11.88
C ARG A 110 4.62 -1.65 11.66
N ASP A 111 5.11 -0.59 12.31
CA ASP A 111 6.52 -0.19 12.34
C ASP A 111 7.17 -0.03 10.96
N LEU A 112 6.43 0.48 9.97
CA LEU A 112 6.95 0.71 8.62
C LEU A 112 8.07 1.76 8.65
N ARG A 113 9.23 1.38 8.14
CA ARG A 113 10.43 2.22 8.08
C ARG A 113 11.14 2.07 6.75
N ILE A 114 11.71 3.17 6.26
CA ILE A 114 12.72 3.13 5.19
C ILE A 114 14.10 3.35 5.79
N LEU A 115 15.01 2.43 5.50
CA LEU A 115 16.41 2.48 5.90
C LEU A 115 17.26 2.59 4.64
N LEU A 116 18.05 3.65 4.52
CA LEU A 116 18.92 3.88 3.38
C LEU A 116 20.34 3.48 3.73
N TYR A 117 20.94 2.57 2.96
CA TYR A 117 22.32 2.13 3.09
C TYR A 117 23.13 2.53 1.87
N ASP A 118 24.44 2.65 2.05
CA ASP A 118 25.39 2.61 0.93
C ASP A 118 25.45 1.17 0.41
N ALA A 119 25.19 0.97 -0.88
CA ALA A 119 25.20 -0.36 -1.50
C ALA A 119 26.61 -0.91 -1.74
N ALA A 120 27.63 -0.04 -1.80
CA ALA A 120 29.03 -0.44 -1.95
C ALA A 120 29.65 -0.87 -0.63
N ALA A 121 29.11 -0.40 0.50
CA ALA A 121 29.58 -0.77 1.82
C ALA A 121 29.16 -2.21 2.18
N SER A 122 30.12 -3.03 2.60
CA SER A 122 29.87 -4.40 3.07
C SER A 122 29.39 -4.39 4.52
N GLY A 123 28.13 -4.00 4.72
CA GLY A 123 27.53 -3.84 6.04
C GLY A 123 27.84 -2.50 6.71
N GLY A 124 27.08 -2.17 7.74
CA GLY A 124 27.18 -0.90 8.46
C GLY A 124 25.82 -0.36 8.89
N GLU A 125 25.86 0.74 9.62
CA GLU A 125 24.67 1.49 10.00
C GLU A 125 24.05 2.18 8.76
N PRO A 126 22.72 2.34 8.71
CA PRO A 126 22.08 3.07 7.63
C PRO A 126 22.57 4.52 7.59
N LEU A 127 22.70 5.08 6.39
CA LEU A 127 22.93 6.50 6.14
C LEU A 127 21.77 7.33 6.71
N ALA A 128 20.54 6.84 6.51
CA ALA A 128 19.33 7.51 6.96
C ALA A 128 18.23 6.52 7.35
N VAL A 129 17.40 6.90 8.31
CA VAL A 129 16.23 6.14 8.75
C VAL A 129 15.04 7.08 8.87
N PHE A 130 13.91 6.68 8.32
CA PHE A 130 12.65 7.41 8.41
C PHE A 130 11.50 6.47 8.78
N ASP A 131 10.76 6.83 9.84
CA ASP A 131 9.53 6.17 10.25
C ASP A 131 8.37 6.66 9.37
N VAL A 132 7.83 5.78 8.55
CA VAL A 132 6.76 6.10 7.60
C VAL A 132 5.42 5.87 8.30
N ARG A 133 4.57 6.90 8.32
CA ARG A 133 3.23 6.82 8.93
C ARG A 133 2.17 7.24 7.91
N PRO A 134 1.04 6.53 7.82
CA PRO A 134 -0.12 7.00 7.06
C PRO A 134 -0.65 8.30 7.67
N GLU A 135 -1.21 9.19 6.84
CA GLU A 135 -1.77 10.46 7.27
C GLU A 135 -3.27 10.33 7.59
N THR A 136 -4.01 9.64 6.73
CA THR A 136 -5.46 9.45 6.87
C THR A 136 -5.82 8.06 7.38
N GLY A 137 -4.95 7.08 7.19
CA GLY A 137 -5.18 5.67 7.52
C GLY A 137 -5.82 4.86 6.39
N GLU A 138 -6.32 5.54 5.35
CA GLU A 138 -6.98 4.92 4.19
C GLU A 138 -5.98 4.59 3.07
N GLU A 139 -4.72 5.01 3.19
CA GLU A 139 -3.76 4.90 2.12
C GLU A 139 -3.35 3.45 1.88
N THR A 140 -3.27 3.07 0.61
CA THR A 140 -2.80 1.74 0.16
C THR A 140 -1.51 1.83 -0.65
N ALA A 141 -1.01 3.05 -0.89
CA ALA A 141 0.36 3.34 -1.31
C ALA A 141 0.91 4.57 -0.57
N ILE A 142 2.21 4.58 -0.29
CA ILE A 142 2.90 5.71 0.35
C ILE A 142 4.27 5.91 -0.32
N ILE A 143 4.62 7.16 -0.67
CA ILE A 143 5.99 7.51 -1.01
C ILE A 143 6.80 7.58 0.27
N CYS A 144 7.70 6.61 0.48
CA CYS A 144 8.54 6.55 1.67
C CYS A 144 9.66 7.58 1.62
N GLY A 145 10.26 7.78 0.45
CA GLY A 145 11.30 8.77 0.25
C GLY A 145 11.67 8.95 -1.21
N GLU A 146 12.50 9.95 -1.47
CA GLU A 146 12.98 10.27 -2.82
C GLU A 146 14.48 10.54 -2.79
N LEU A 147 15.17 10.02 -3.80
CA LEU A 147 16.54 10.36 -4.13
C LEU A 147 16.46 11.41 -5.23
N TYR A 148 17.11 12.56 -5.08
CA TYR A 148 17.05 13.61 -6.09
C TYR A 148 18.39 14.31 -6.28
N ARG A 149 18.66 14.76 -7.51
CA ARG A 149 19.85 15.54 -7.84
C ARG A 149 19.71 16.96 -7.33
N ARG A 150 20.78 17.49 -6.73
CA ARG A 150 20.88 18.90 -6.33
C ARG A 150 22.32 19.37 -6.48
N GLY A 151 22.55 20.24 -7.46
CA GLY A 151 23.92 20.59 -7.87
C GLY A 151 24.61 19.35 -8.44
N ASP A 152 25.84 19.10 -8.01
CA ASP A 152 26.66 17.99 -8.52
C ASP A 152 26.46 16.67 -7.74
N GLY A 153 25.53 16.64 -6.79
CA GLY A 153 25.34 15.50 -5.89
C GLY A 153 23.89 15.03 -5.76
N TRP A 154 23.73 13.89 -5.13
CA TRP A 154 22.43 13.31 -4.77
C TRP A 154 22.06 13.63 -3.33
N LYS A 155 20.76 13.73 -3.06
CA LYS A 155 20.20 13.88 -1.72
C LYS A 155 19.06 12.90 -1.53
N PHE A 156 18.88 12.45 -0.30
CA PHE A 156 17.68 11.71 0.10
C PHE A 156 16.73 12.64 0.85
N ARG A 157 15.43 12.58 0.57
CA ARG A 157 14.38 13.27 1.32
C ARG A 157 13.36 12.25 1.82
N ALA A 158 12.99 12.39 3.09
CA ALA A 158 11.88 11.66 3.70
C ALA A 158 10.56 12.34 3.29
N VAL A 159 9.66 11.59 2.66
CA VAL A 159 8.43 12.17 2.05
C VAL A 159 7.19 11.80 2.87
N GLY A 160 6.85 10.52 2.98
CA GLY A 160 5.68 10.06 3.74
C GLY A 160 4.35 10.60 3.18
N GLN A 161 4.21 10.71 1.86
CA GLN A 161 2.96 11.13 1.21
C GLN A 161 2.15 9.90 0.85
N GLY A 162 0.92 9.81 1.34
CA GLY A 162 0.04 8.69 1.11
C GLY A 162 -0.91 8.87 -0.09
N TYR A 163 -1.37 7.75 -0.63
CA TYR A 163 -2.27 7.62 -1.76
C TYR A 163 -3.39 6.62 -1.43
N PRO A 164 -4.62 7.08 -1.14
CA PRO A 164 -5.79 6.22 -0.96
C PRO A 164 -6.13 5.39 -2.21
N THR A 165 -5.83 5.92 -3.39
CA THR A 165 -5.99 5.26 -4.70
C THR A 165 -4.95 4.17 -4.98
N GLY A 166 -4.11 3.86 -3.99
CA GLY A 166 -3.09 2.81 -4.09
C GLY A 166 -2.01 3.06 -5.12
N LEU A 167 -1.31 1.98 -5.47
CA LEU A 167 -0.17 2.02 -6.37
C LEU A 167 -0.53 2.57 -7.75
N ILE A 168 -1.74 2.25 -8.25
CA ILE A 168 -2.25 2.72 -9.54
C ILE A 168 -2.34 4.24 -9.56
N GLY A 169 -2.98 4.84 -8.55
CA GLY A 169 -3.10 6.31 -8.50
C GLY A 169 -1.75 7.00 -8.27
N LEU A 170 -0.85 6.38 -7.50
CA LEU A 170 0.52 6.87 -7.36
C LEU A 170 1.25 6.85 -8.71
N ALA A 171 1.23 5.73 -9.43
CA ALA A 171 1.89 5.59 -10.73
C ALA A 171 1.32 6.56 -11.77
N THR A 172 -0.01 6.71 -11.79
CA THR A 172 -0.71 7.66 -12.67
C THR A 172 -0.30 9.11 -12.40
N ALA A 173 -0.09 9.48 -11.13
CA ALA A 173 0.36 10.82 -10.76
C ALA A 173 1.74 11.16 -11.36
N PHE A 174 2.58 10.16 -11.61
CA PHE A 174 3.90 10.30 -12.24
C PHE A 174 3.90 10.06 -13.75
N GLY A 175 2.75 9.81 -14.36
CA GLY A 175 2.59 9.69 -15.82
C GLY A 175 2.64 8.26 -16.37
N ILE A 176 2.61 7.23 -15.51
CA ILE A 176 2.41 5.85 -15.96
C ILE A 176 0.96 5.66 -16.38
N SER A 177 0.75 5.06 -17.56
CA SER A 177 -0.59 4.66 -18.00
C SER A 177 -0.81 3.21 -17.59
N VAL A 178 -1.86 2.96 -16.79
CA VAL A 178 -2.25 1.59 -16.40
C VAL A 178 -3.45 1.21 -17.25
N ASP A 179 -3.25 0.37 -18.27
CA ASP A 179 -4.37 -0.21 -19.01
C ASP A 179 -5.10 -1.21 -18.11
N GLU A 180 -6.38 -0.93 -17.83
CA GLU A 180 -7.24 -1.74 -16.94
C GLU A 180 -7.59 -3.13 -17.52
N SER A 181 -7.01 -3.52 -18.66
CA SER A 181 -7.28 -4.79 -19.34
C SER A 181 -6.61 -6.02 -18.68
N GLU A 182 -5.61 -5.82 -17.81
CA GLU A 182 -4.95 -6.92 -17.08
C GLU A 182 -5.55 -7.20 -15.68
N ALA A 183 -6.49 -6.38 -15.19
CA ALA A 183 -7.02 -6.48 -13.81
C ALA A 183 -8.30 -7.32 -13.66
N VAL A 184 -8.81 -7.96 -14.71
CA VAL A 184 -9.96 -8.88 -14.63
C VAL A 184 -9.80 -10.05 -15.59
N ALA A 185 -9.04 -11.07 -15.18
CA ALA A 185 -9.31 -12.43 -15.63
C ALA A 185 -10.58 -12.95 -14.91
N GLY A 186 -11.72 -12.33 -15.21
CA GLY A 186 -13.02 -12.99 -15.08
C GLY A 186 -13.12 -14.10 -16.14
N PRO A 187 -13.93 -15.14 -15.93
CA PRO A 187 -14.14 -16.16 -16.95
C PRO A 187 -14.67 -15.49 -18.22
N ASP A 188 -14.00 -15.74 -19.35
CA ASP A 188 -14.38 -15.26 -20.68
C ASP A 188 -15.90 -15.33 -20.89
N PRO A 189 -16.55 -14.27 -21.39
CA PRO A 189 -17.90 -14.40 -21.90
C PRO A 189 -17.85 -15.28 -23.15
N THR A 190 -18.47 -16.47 -23.06
CA THR A 190 -18.68 -17.36 -24.18
C THR A 190 -19.26 -16.57 -25.37
N PRO A 191 -18.68 -16.63 -26.59
CA PRO A 191 -19.24 -15.97 -27.75
C PRO A 191 -20.69 -16.45 -27.98
N PRO A 192 -21.65 -15.58 -28.33
CA PRO A 192 -23.00 -16.02 -28.64
C PRO A 192 -22.97 -16.88 -29.90
N ALA A 193 -23.54 -18.08 -29.82
CA ALA A 193 -23.72 -18.94 -30.98
C ALA A 193 -24.62 -18.25 -32.03
N PRO A 194 -24.31 -18.35 -33.34
CA PRO A 194 -25.14 -17.76 -34.38
C PRO A 194 -26.52 -18.44 -34.44
N ALA A 195 -27.58 -17.64 -34.39
CA ALA A 195 -28.95 -18.12 -34.56
C ALA A 195 -29.21 -18.54 -36.01
N PHE A 196 -29.55 -19.80 -36.23
CA PHE A 196 -30.08 -20.27 -37.52
C PHE A 196 -31.52 -19.77 -37.72
N PRO A 197 -31.93 -19.40 -38.95
CA PRO A 197 -33.30 -19.01 -39.24
C PRO A 197 -34.24 -20.23 -39.19
N PRO A 198 -35.53 -20.06 -38.89
CA PRO A 198 -36.49 -21.17 -38.88
C PRO A 198 -36.83 -21.58 -40.32
N ALA A 199 -36.83 -22.89 -40.59
CA ALA A 199 -37.33 -23.44 -41.84
C ALA A 199 -38.86 -23.71 -41.74
N PRO A 200 -39.63 -23.57 -42.85
CA PRO A 200 -41.06 -23.91 -42.90
C PRO A 200 -41.26 -25.43 -43.05
N GLY A 201 -42.28 -26.00 -42.38
CA GLY A 201 -42.75 -27.39 -42.63
C GLY A 201 -43.79 -27.47 -43.77
N PRO A 202 -44.55 -28.57 -43.93
CA PRO A 202 -44.41 -29.94 -43.43
C PRO A 202 -44.47 -31.02 -44.56
N ASP A 203 -44.56 -32.30 -44.14
CA ASP A 203 -44.90 -33.54 -44.88
C ASP A 203 -43.78 -34.36 -45.54
N ALA A 204 -43.42 -35.48 -44.90
CA ALA A 204 -43.67 -36.84 -45.42
C ALA A 204 -43.16 -37.91 -44.43
N GLN A 205 -44.04 -38.84 -44.08
CA GLN A 205 -43.82 -39.98 -43.19
C GLN A 205 -43.00 -41.09 -43.87
N ALA A 206 -42.12 -41.79 -43.12
CA ALA A 206 -42.18 -43.25 -42.95
C ALA A 206 -41.07 -43.77 -42.01
N THR A 207 -41.46 -44.72 -41.18
CA THR A 207 -40.81 -45.36 -40.03
C THR A 207 -39.70 -46.35 -40.36
N VAL A 208 -38.65 -46.41 -39.52
CA VAL A 208 -38.10 -47.68 -39.01
C VAL A 208 -37.63 -47.48 -37.56
N GLN A 209 -38.24 -48.21 -36.62
CA GLN A 209 -37.79 -48.34 -35.23
C GLN A 209 -36.59 -49.29 -35.16
N HIS A 210 -35.52 -48.89 -34.47
CA HIS A 210 -34.65 -49.81 -33.76
C HIS A 210 -34.31 -49.22 -32.39
N GLN A 211 -34.70 -49.94 -31.34
CA GLN A 211 -34.42 -49.65 -29.94
C GLN A 211 -32.93 -49.80 -29.64
N GLN A 212 -32.39 -48.92 -28.78
CA GLN A 212 -31.17 -49.20 -28.02
C GLN A 212 -31.45 -49.13 -26.51
N PRO A 213 -30.77 -49.99 -25.71
CA PRO A 213 -31.20 -50.35 -24.37
C PRO A 213 -30.82 -49.34 -23.29
N SER A 214 -31.73 -49.21 -22.30
CA SER A 214 -31.52 -48.46 -21.05
C SER A 214 -30.67 -49.29 -20.07
N TYR A 215 -29.45 -48.84 -19.79
CA TYR A 215 -28.72 -49.28 -18.59
C TYR A 215 -29.06 -48.36 -17.42
N GLY A 216 -29.79 -48.92 -16.47
CA GLY A 216 -30.19 -48.25 -15.24
C GLY A 216 -29.11 -48.26 -14.17
N TYR A 217 -28.93 -47.10 -13.53
CA TYR A 217 -28.48 -47.02 -12.15
C TYR A 217 -29.63 -46.45 -11.31
N PRO A 218 -30.01 -47.08 -10.19
CA PRO A 218 -31.10 -46.60 -9.35
C PRO A 218 -30.68 -45.38 -8.51
N GLN A 219 -31.45 -44.29 -8.60
CA GLN A 219 -31.42 -43.18 -7.64
C GLN A 219 -32.06 -43.61 -6.30
N PRO A 220 -31.45 -43.32 -5.13
CA PRO A 220 -32.14 -43.45 -3.85
C PRO A 220 -33.20 -42.35 -3.70
N ALA A 221 -34.40 -42.75 -3.28
CA ALA A 221 -35.49 -41.83 -2.95
C ALA A 221 -35.19 -41.10 -1.63
N VAL A 222 -35.23 -39.77 -1.64
CA VAL A 222 -35.31 -38.94 -0.43
C VAL A 222 -36.77 -38.86 0.01
N THR A 223 -37.07 -39.41 1.18
CA THR A 223 -38.35 -39.26 1.87
C THR A 223 -38.46 -37.87 2.51
N PRO A 224 -39.63 -37.21 2.49
CA PRO A 224 -39.85 -35.95 3.20
C PRO A 224 -39.87 -36.15 4.72
N ALA A 225 -39.08 -35.37 5.46
CA ALA A 225 -39.09 -35.35 6.92
C ALA A 225 -40.30 -34.59 7.49
N ALA A 226 -40.91 -35.13 8.54
CA ALA A 226 -41.98 -34.52 9.32
C ALA A 226 -41.48 -33.32 10.17
N PRO A 227 -42.36 -32.36 10.55
CA PRO A 227 -41.97 -31.20 11.34
C PRO A 227 -41.75 -31.56 12.82
N VAL A 228 -40.60 -31.17 13.35
CA VAL A 228 -40.25 -31.29 14.78
C VAL A 228 -40.80 -30.09 15.58
N PRO A 229 -41.41 -30.28 16.76
CA PRO A 229 -41.78 -29.18 17.66
C PRO A 229 -40.53 -28.60 18.34
N GLY A 230 -40.37 -27.27 18.31
CA GLY A 230 -39.27 -26.58 18.99
C GLY A 230 -39.45 -26.58 20.52
N PRO A 231 -38.38 -26.77 21.31
CA PRO A 231 -38.47 -26.56 22.75
C PRO A 231 -38.42 -25.08 23.09
N ALA A 232 -39.47 -24.63 23.80
CA ALA A 232 -39.53 -23.35 24.46
C ALA A 232 -38.53 -23.31 25.63
N TYR A 233 -37.47 -22.53 25.48
CA TYR A 233 -36.64 -22.11 26.60
C TYR A 233 -36.74 -20.59 26.72
N GLY A 234 -37.52 -20.17 27.71
CA GLY A 234 -37.68 -18.80 28.12
C GLY A 234 -36.37 -18.23 28.66
N TYR A 235 -36.16 -16.95 28.34
CA TYR A 235 -35.13 -16.11 28.93
C TYR A 235 -35.38 -15.94 30.43
N PRO A 236 -34.41 -16.23 31.32
CA PRO A 236 -34.30 -15.49 32.56
C PRO A 236 -33.61 -14.14 32.27
N GLN A 237 -34.40 -13.09 32.42
CA GLN A 237 -34.01 -11.69 32.38
C GLN A 237 -32.95 -11.42 33.46
N PRO A 238 -31.74 -10.92 33.12
CA PRO A 238 -30.80 -10.48 34.14
C PRO A 238 -31.37 -9.23 34.82
N ALA A 239 -31.45 -9.28 36.15
CA ALA A 239 -31.80 -8.16 37.00
C ALA A 239 -30.89 -6.96 36.67
N SER A 240 -31.49 -5.78 36.50
CA SER A 240 -30.79 -4.51 36.42
C SER A 240 -30.06 -4.23 37.73
N VAL A 241 -28.80 -4.63 37.80
CA VAL A 241 -27.86 -4.13 38.80
C VAL A 241 -27.44 -2.75 38.32
N GLN A 242 -27.92 -1.70 38.99
CA GLN A 242 -27.37 -0.36 38.81
C GLN A 242 -25.93 -0.36 39.31
N PRO A 243 -24.91 -0.05 38.47
CA PRO A 243 -23.62 0.29 38.99
C PRO A 243 -23.70 1.73 39.54
N ALA A 244 -23.67 1.84 40.87
CA ALA A 244 -23.34 3.09 41.55
C ALA A 244 -21.86 3.40 41.32
N TYR A 245 -21.52 3.91 40.15
CA TYR A 245 -20.25 4.62 39.94
C TYR A 245 -20.56 6.12 39.91
N GLY A 246 -20.33 6.72 41.09
CA GLY A 246 -20.32 8.16 41.24
C GLY A 246 -19.23 8.76 40.34
N TYR A 247 -19.61 9.79 39.61
CA TYR A 247 -18.66 10.73 39.04
C TYR A 247 -17.87 11.36 40.19
N PRO A 248 -16.52 11.34 40.21
CA PRO A 248 -15.79 12.31 41.00
C PRO A 248 -16.10 13.70 40.42
N GLN A 249 -16.69 14.53 41.27
CA GLN A 249 -16.91 15.95 41.02
C GLN A 249 -15.57 16.61 40.66
N PRO A 250 -15.46 17.41 39.59
CA PRO A 250 -14.25 18.20 39.38
C PRO A 250 -14.13 19.18 40.55
N ALA A 251 -13.07 19.02 41.35
CA ALA A 251 -12.66 20.04 42.28
C ALA A 251 -12.40 21.32 41.48
N ALA A 252 -13.02 22.43 41.90
CA ALA A 252 -12.72 23.75 41.35
C ALA A 252 -11.21 24.00 41.49
N ALA A 253 -10.51 24.11 40.37
CA ALA A 253 -9.14 24.58 40.34
C ALA A 253 -9.13 25.98 40.95
N ALA A 254 -8.41 26.14 42.06
CA ALA A 254 -8.08 27.44 42.59
C ALA A 254 -7.38 28.26 41.50
N ALA A 255 -7.91 29.45 41.22
CA ALA A 255 -7.30 30.41 40.31
C ALA A 255 -5.84 30.65 40.72
N HIS A 256 -4.92 30.36 39.81
CA HIS A 256 -3.51 30.72 39.96
C HIS A 256 -3.44 32.25 39.95
N ALA A 257 -3.06 32.84 41.08
CA ALA A 257 -2.75 34.26 41.13
C ALA A 257 -1.55 34.54 40.22
N PRO A 258 -1.56 35.59 39.39
CA PRO A 258 -0.41 35.94 38.58
C PRO A 258 0.76 36.37 39.49
N ASP A 259 1.96 35.91 39.15
CA ASP A 259 3.20 36.22 39.87
C ASP A 259 3.44 37.75 39.87
N PRO A 260 3.57 38.40 41.04
CA PRO A 260 3.80 39.84 41.14
C PRO A 260 5.16 40.29 40.58
N ASN A 261 6.05 39.36 40.21
CA ASN A 261 7.38 39.65 39.66
C ASN A 261 7.49 39.45 38.14
N PHE A 262 6.38 39.23 37.43
CA PHE A 262 6.43 39.13 35.98
C PHE A 262 6.66 40.51 35.33
N VAL A 263 7.85 40.72 34.77
CA VAL A 263 8.23 41.92 34.02
C VAL A 263 8.41 41.54 32.56
N LEU A 264 7.66 42.22 31.66
CA LEU A 264 7.81 42.06 30.22
C LEU A 264 9.20 42.56 29.77
N PRO A 265 9.88 41.86 28.84
CA PRO A 265 11.15 42.32 28.30
C PRO A 265 10.97 43.64 27.53
N PRO A 266 11.97 44.54 27.55
CA PRO A 266 11.88 45.83 26.87
C PRO A 266 11.70 45.63 25.36
N GLN A 267 10.68 46.28 24.81
CA GLN A 267 10.47 46.29 23.36
C GLN A 267 11.61 47.05 22.67
N GLY A 268 12.24 46.38 21.70
CA GLY A 268 13.31 46.95 20.88
C GLY A 268 12.85 48.16 20.04
N PRO A 269 13.82 48.94 19.50
CA PRO A 269 13.54 50.25 18.91
C PRO A 269 12.63 50.16 17.68
N GLN A 270 11.61 51.03 17.69
CA GLN A 270 10.70 51.26 16.57
C GLN A 270 11.45 52.02 15.46
N PHE A 271 11.57 51.43 14.27
CA PHE A 271 12.12 52.10 13.10
C PHE A 271 11.12 53.16 12.59
N ILE A 272 11.41 54.43 12.83
CA ILE A 272 10.79 55.54 12.11
C ILE A 272 11.57 55.71 10.79
N ARG A 273 10.88 55.51 9.66
CA ARG A 273 11.41 55.84 8.32
C ARG A 273 11.06 57.28 7.96
N PRO A 274 11.98 58.07 7.38
CA PRO A 274 11.66 59.27 6.62
C PRO A 274 11.10 58.95 5.23
#